data_AF-A0AAN3T8K5-F1
#
_entry.id   AF-A0AAN3T8K5-F1
#
_cell.length_a   1.000
_cell.length_b   1.000
_cell.length_c   1.000
_cell.angle_alpha   90.00
_cell.angle_beta   90.00
_cell.angle_gamma   90.00
#
_symmetry.space_group_name_H-M   'P 1'
#
loop_
_entity.id
_entity.type
_entity.pdbx_description
1 polymer ?
#
loop_
_entity_poly.entity_id
_entity_poly.type
_entity_poly.pdbx_seq_one_letter_code
_entity_poly.pdbx_strand_id
1 'polypeptide(L)' 'EGKNGKIQTVCFEGVLTINDAPALIDLLQQGIGPAKSMGCGLLSLAPL' A
#
# COMPACT_ATOMS: atom_id res chain seq x y z
N GLU A 1 0.11 -28.33 11.07
CA GLU A 1 -1.31 -27.93 10.97
C GLU A 1 -1.41 -26.54 10.37
N GLY A 2 -2.23 -26.33 9.34
CA GLY A 2 -2.39 -25.03 8.68
C GLY A 2 -3.39 -24.15 9.41
N LYS A 3 -3.03 -22.89 9.71
CA LYS A 3 -3.96 -21.90 10.26
C LYS A 3 -4.70 -21.21 9.11
N ASN A 4 -6.02 -21.41 9.02
CA ASN A 4 -6.87 -20.70 8.05
C ASN A 4 -7.39 -19.38 8.63
N GLY A 5 -7.42 -18.33 7.82
CA GLY A 5 -7.95 -17.01 8.16
C GLY A 5 -8.33 -16.21 6.92
N LYS A 6 -9.13 -15.15 7.09
CA LYS A 6 -9.54 -14.24 6.01
C LYS A 6 -8.97 -12.85 6.26
N ILE A 7 -8.46 -12.22 5.21
CA ILE A 7 -8.02 -10.81 5.21
C ILE A 7 -9.11 -10.00 4.50
N GLN A 8 -9.64 -8.97 5.18
CA GLN A 8 -10.55 -8.01 4.56
C GLN A 8 -9.74 -6.81 4.08
N THR A 9 -9.76 -6.56 2.78
CA THR A 9 -9.02 -5.46 2.14
C THR A 9 -9.97 -4.33 1.75
N VAL A 10 -9.39 -3.14 1.54
CA VAL A 10 -10.03 -1.97 0.93
C VAL A 10 -9.09 -1.44 -0.15
N CYS A 11 -9.63 -1.10 -1.32
CA CYS A 11 -8.86 -0.45 -2.39
C CYS A 11 -9.14 1.05 -2.34
N PHE A 12 -8.07 1.85 -2.24
CA PHE A 12 -8.15 3.30 -2.25
C PHE A 12 -7.69 3.82 -3.61
N GLU A 13 -8.54 4.61 -4.27
CA GLU A 13 -8.25 5.24 -5.57
C GLU A 13 -8.55 6.74 -5.49
N GLY A 14 -7.71 7.56 -6.10
CA GLY A 14 -7.90 9.01 -6.09
C GLY A 14 -6.66 9.81 -6.48
N VAL A 15 -6.68 11.10 -6.15
CA VAL A 15 -5.59 12.05 -6.39
C VAL A 15 -5.01 12.48 -5.04
N LEU A 16 -3.68 12.62 -4.98
CA LEU A 16 -2.96 13.11 -3.80
C LEU A 16 -1.99 14.22 -4.19
N THR A 17 -1.53 14.99 -3.21
CA THR A 17 -0.49 16.01 -3.37
C THR A 17 0.75 15.58 -2.60
N ILE A 18 1.91 15.64 -3.25
CA ILE A 18 3.19 15.28 -2.62
C ILE A 18 3.65 16.43 -1.72
N ASN A 19 3.69 16.18 -0.41
CA ASN A 19 4.15 17.16 0.58
C ASN A 19 5.63 16.96 0.97
N ASP A 20 6.11 15.71 0.95
CA ASP A 20 7.50 15.32 1.22
C ASP A 20 7.86 14.15 0.28
N ALA A 21 8.76 14.42 -0.66
CA ALA A 21 9.12 13.45 -1.69
C ALA A 21 9.94 12.26 -1.15
N PRO A 22 11.03 12.47 -0.36
CA PRO A 22 11.73 11.37 0.29
C PRO A 22 10.82 10.45 1.12
N ALA A 23 9.90 11.03 1.91
CA ALA A 23 8.98 10.24 2.72
C ALA A 23 8.03 9.39 1.86
N LEU A 24 7.51 9.94 0.75
CA LEU A 24 6.67 9.19 -0.18
C LEU A 24 7.42 8.04 -0.85
N ILE A 25 8.69 8.25 -1.24
CA ILE A 25 9.53 7.21 -1.83
C ILE A 25 9.75 6.06 -0.85
N ASP A 26 10.04 6.36 0.42
CA ASP A 26 10.18 5.33 1.45
C ASP A 26 8.88 4.53 1.63
N LEU A 27 7.72 5.21 1.69
CA LEU A 27 6.42 4.54 1.78
C LEU A 27 6.14 3.62 0.57
N LEU A 28 6.50 4.04 -0.65
CA LEU A 28 6.37 3.23 -1.86
C LEU A 28 7.24 1.97 -1.80
N GLN A 29 8.47 2.08 -1.29
CA GLN A 29 9.41 0.96 -1.19
C GLN A 29 9.05 -0.01 -0.07
N GLN A 30 8.67 0.50 1.10
CA GLN A 30 8.34 -0.33 2.26
C GLN A 30 6.95 -0.96 2.14
N GLY A 31 6.03 -0.31 1.44
CA GLY A 31 4.61 -0.65 1.40
C GLY A 31 3.85 -0.24 2.67
N ILE A 32 2.55 -0.01 2.53
CA ILE A 32 1.70 0.61 3.55
C ILE A 32 0.78 -0.44 4.22
N GLY A 33 0.85 -0.54 5.54
CA GLY A 33 -0.05 -1.39 6.33
C GLY A 33 0.30 -2.89 6.35
N PRO A 34 -0.60 -3.74 6.89
CA PRO A 34 -0.38 -5.19 7.05
C PRO A 34 -0.61 -5.99 5.76
N ALA A 35 -0.44 -7.32 5.83
CA ALA A 35 -0.75 -8.27 4.75
C ALA A 35 0.06 -8.08 3.44
N LYS A 36 1.28 -7.52 3.54
CA LYS A 36 2.16 -7.26 2.38
C LYS A 36 2.48 -8.51 1.55
N SER A 37 2.77 -9.63 2.20
CA SER A 37 3.00 -10.91 1.52
C SER A 37 1.74 -11.51 0.87
N MET A 38 0.57 -10.93 1.12
CA MET A 38 -0.74 -11.39 0.65
C MET A 38 -1.36 -10.40 -0.36
N GLY A 39 -0.55 -9.52 -0.96
CA GLY A 39 -0.99 -8.60 -2.02
C GLY A 39 -1.52 -7.25 -1.55
N CYS A 40 -1.29 -6.86 -0.29
CA CYS A 40 -1.65 -5.53 0.22
C CYS A 40 -0.43 -4.59 0.30
N GLY A 41 -0.70 -3.29 0.36
CA GLY A 41 0.30 -2.28 0.73
C GLY A 41 1.15 -1.71 -0.40
N LEU A 42 1.03 -2.21 -1.64
CA LEU A 42 1.60 -1.54 -2.80
C LEU A 42 0.78 -0.28 -3.12
N LEU A 43 1.46 0.87 -3.18
CA LEU A 43 0.88 2.14 -3.63
C LEU A 43 1.31 2.41 -5.07
N SER A 44 0.35 2.54 -5.99
CA SER A 44 0.61 2.83 -7.41
C SER A 44 0.31 4.30 -7.71
N LEU A 45 1.21 4.96 -8.46
CA LEU A 45 1.09 6.37 -8.84
C LEU A 45 1.14 6.51 -10.36
N ALA A 46 0.44 7.52 -10.87
CA ALA A 46 0.47 7.94 -12.26
C ALA A 46 0.45 9.48 -12.34
N PRO A 47 1.04 10.10 -13.37
CA PRO A 47 0.83 11.51 -13.65
C PRO A 47 -0.64 11.77 -13.99
N LEU A 48 -1.11 12.98 -13.67
CA LEU A 48 -2.45 13.48 -14.05
C LEU A 48 -2.58 13.65 -15.57
#